data_AF-S3HEC4-F1
#
_entry.id   AF-S3HEC4-F1
#
_cell.length_a   1.000
_cell.length_b   1.000
_cell.length_c   1.000
_cell.angle_alpha   90.00
_cell.angle_beta   90.00
_cell.angle_gamma   90.00
#
_symmetry.space_group_name_H-M   'P 1'
#
loop_
_entity.id
_entity.type
_entity.pdbx_description
1 polymer ?
#
loop_
_entity_poly.entity_id
_entity_poly.type
_entity_poly.pdbx_seq_one_letter_code
_entity_poly.pdbx_strand_id
1 'polypeptide(L)'
;MMSHECSAQTIIEMRTIAKQLFTTGVNALASAVSGTVQLHPRTAQLACLGAVSRAAVRYFETVLAPHAAIPHVKSVTTSELVAQARSAAYIEGPVAIILCRTEKGQSNEHRALSFALEVERSPLHRPWIFLSGATGHRQCRSGSAGAIVDAGTCSWIWPSGKRSGVPNNPSSFLAASGDLLPADPMSSYSMSVDLIILG
;
A
#
# COMPACT_ATOMS: atom_id res chain seq x y z
N MET A 1 25.38 15.39 -5.86
CA MET A 1 25.10 15.41 -4.41
C MET A 1 23.71 16.04 -4.23
N MET A 2 22.64 15.25 -4.38
CA MET A 2 21.29 15.74 -4.08
C MET A 2 21.18 15.86 -2.56
N SER A 3 20.78 17.03 -2.07
CA SER A 3 20.73 17.31 -0.63
C SER A 3 19.74 16.37 0.07
N HIS A 4 20.07 15.93 1.29
CA HIS A 4 19.20 15.09 2.11
C HIS A 4 17.80 15.71 2.32
N GLU A 5 17.69 17.04 2.29
CA GLU A 5 16.45 17.80 2.37
C GLU A 5 15.51 17.53 1.17
N CYS A 6 16.06 17.39 -0.04
CA CYS A 6 15.28 17.07 -1.24
C CYS A 6 14.68 15.65 -1.17
N SER A 7 15.41 14.71 -0.55
CA SER A 7 14.95 13.32 -0.36
C SER A 7 13.83 13.22 0.69
N ALA A 8 13.96 13.91 1.83
CA ALA A 8 12.94 13.89 2.88
C ALA A 8 11.62 14.52 2.41
N GLN A 9 11.69 15.66 1.71
CA GLN A 9 10.52 16.32 1.14
C GLN A 9 9.80 15.42 0.12
N THR A 10 10.57 14.75 -0.75
CA THR A 10 10.03 13.79 -1.72
C THR A 10 9.23 12.67 -1.04
N ILE A 11 9.77 12.08 0.03
CA ILE A 11 9.07 11.03 0.79
C ILE A 11 7.78 11.56 1.46
N ILE A 12 7.80 12.77 2.03
CA ILE A 12 6.62 13.40 2.64
C ILE A 12 5.51 13.62 1.60
N GLU A 13 5.87 14.11 0.41
CA GLU A 13 4.94 14.32 -0.70
C GLU A 13 4.37 13.00 -1.20
N MET A 14 5.22 12.00 -1.44
CA MET A 14 4.79 10.65 -1.83
C MET A 14 3.83 10.05 -0.79
N ARG A 15 4.13 10.16 0.51
CA ARG A 15 3.25 9.69 1.60
C ARG A 15 1.88 10.38 1.56
N THR A 16 1.87 11.68 1.28
CA THR A 16 0.64 12.46 1.16
C THR A 16 -0.19 12.00 -0.03
N ILE A 17 0.43 11.83 -1.20
CA ILE A 17 -0.23 11.33 -2.42
C ILE A 17 -0.77 9.92 -2.20
N ALA A 18 0.00 9.02 -1.55
CA ALA A 18 -0.47 7.67 -1.24
C ALA A 18 -1.73 7.65 -0.40
N LYS A 19 -1.79 8.49 0.64
CA LYS A 19 -2.98 8.62 1.49
C LYS A 19 -4.17 9.15 0.68
N GLN A 20 -3.98 10.15 -0.18
CA GLN A 20 -5.04 10.68 -1.05
C GLN A 20 -5.57 9.62 -2.04
N LEU A 21 -4.68 8.85 -2.65
CA LEU A 21 -5.04 7.74 -3.55
C LEU A 21 -5.78 6.63 -2.80
N PHE A 22 -5.34 6.29 -1.58
CA PHE A 22 -6.02 5.35 -0.73
C PHE A 22 -7.45 5.81 -0.39
N THR A 23 -7.62 7.06 0.06
CA THR A 23 -8.94 7.66 0.32
C THR A 23 -9.83 7.68 -0.93
N THR A 24 -9.25 7.86 -2.12
CA THR A 24 -10.00 7.74 -3.38
C THR A 24 -10.62 6.35 -3.56
N GLY A 25 -9.86 5.30 -3.23
CA GLY A 25 -10.36 3.92 -3.22
C GLY A 25 -11.49 3.69 -2.21
N VAL A 26 -11.35 4.23 -1.00
CA VAL A 26 -12.39 4.19 0.05
C VAL A 26 -13.70 4.83 -0.46
N ASN A 27 -13.62 6.05 -0.99
CA ASN A 27 -14.78 6.81 -1.45
C ASN A 27 -15.49 6.15 -2.64
N ALA A 28 -14.73 5.52 -3.55
CA ALA A 28 -15.29 4.79 -4.68
C ALA A 28 -16.19 3.64 -4.23
N LEU A 29 -15.88 3.01 -3.10
CA LEU A 29 -16.65 1.89 -2.56
C LEU A 29 -17.84 2.35 -1.73
N ALA A 30 -17.69 3.41 -0.93
CA ALA A 30 -18.80 4.00 -0.20
C ALA A 30 -19.93 4.42 -1.15
N SER A 31 -19.58 5.04 -2.28
CA SER A 31 -20.54 5.48 -3.30
C SER A 31 -21.27 4.32 -3.99
N ALA A 32 -20.63 3.15 -4.04
CA ALA A 32 -21.11 2.01 -4.79
C ALA A 32 -22.01 1.06 -3.95
N VAL A 33 -22.11 1.29 -2.64
CA VAL A 33 -22.91 0.49 -1.67
C VAL A 33 -24.20 1.21 -1.24
N SER A 34 -24.65 2.24 -1.98
CA SER A 34 -25.89 2.96 -1.66
C SER A 34 -27.14 2.10 -1.97
N GLY A 35 -27.59 1.29 -0.99
CA GLY A 35 -28.79 0.44 -1.07
C GLY A 35 -28.65 -0.93 -0.39
N THR A 36 -29.69 -1.76 -0.46
CA THR A 36 -29.70 -3.16 0.06
C THR A 36 -28.92 -4.16 -0.81
N VAL A 37 -28.37 -3.73 -1.95
CA VAL A 37 -27.68 -4.60 -2.90
C VAL A 37 -26.17 -4.59 -2.64
N GLN A 38 -25.62 -5.74 -2.26
CA GLN A 38 -24.16 -5.92 -2.15
C GLN A 38 -23.55 -6.07 -3.55
N LEU A 39 -22.50 -5.30 -3.83
CA LEU A 39 -21.73 -5.49 -5.05
C LEU A 39 -21.04 -6.86 -5.04
N HIS A 40 -21.00 -7.49 -6.21
CA HIS A 40 -20.12 -8.63 -6.41
C HIS A 40 -18.66 -8.20 -6.14
N PRO A 41 -17.85 -8.99 -5.40
CA PRO A 41 -16.52 -8.57 -4.97
C PRO A 41 -15.59 -8.09 -6.11
N ARG A 42 -15.72 -8.72 -7.28
CA ARG A 42 -15.00 -8.31 -8.50
C ARG A 42 -15.39 -6.91 -8.99
N THR A 43 -16.68 -6.57 -8.94
CA THR A 43 -17.17 -5.25 -9.37
C THR A 43 -16.63 -4.17 -8.44
N ALA A 44 -16.66 -4.42 -7.13
CA ALA A 44 -16.06 -3.54 -6.15
C ALA A 44 -14.55 -3.35 -6.42
N GLN A 45 -13.81 -4.45 -6.59
CA GLN A 45 -12.36 -4.42 -6.88
C GLN A 45 -12.04 -3.58 -8.12
N LEU A 46 -12.77 -3.78 -9.23
CA LEU A 46 -12.60 -3.02 -10.47
C LEU A 46 -12.96 -1.54 -10.31
N ALA A 47 -14.04 -1.24 -9.56
CA ALA A 47 -14.43 0.14 -9.28
C ALA A 47 -13.35 0.89 -8.48
N CYS A 48 -12.81 0.25 -7.44
CA CYS A 48 -11.71 0.80 -6.64
C CYS A 48 -10.45 0.97 -7.49
N LEU A 49 -9.98 -0.08 -8.17
CA LEU A 49 -8.79 -0.04 -9.02
C LEU A 49 -8.90 1.07 -10.07
N GLY A 50 -10.05 1.17 -10.74
CA GLY A 50 -10.30 2.20 -11.74
C GLY A 50 -10.31 3.61 -11.15
N ALA A 51 -10.91 3.81 -9.97
CA ALA A 51 -10.93 5.12 -9.31
C ALA A 51 -9.52 5.56 -8.89
N VAL A 52 -8.76 4.68 -8.24
CA VAL A 52 -7.39 4.97 -7.80
C VAL A 52 -6.47 5.22 -9.01
N SER A 53 -6.58 4.40 -10.06
CA SER A 53 -5.77 4.57 -11.28
C SER A 53 -6.04 5.90 -11.99
N ARG A 54 -7.32 6.31 -12.10
CA ARG A 54 -7.69 7.62 -12.68
C ARG A 54 -7.25 8.81 -11.82
N ALA A 55 -7.14 8.64 -10.51
CA ALA A 55 -6.59 9.69 -9.67
C ALA A 55 -5.05 9.76 -9.79
N ALA A 56 -4.39 8.60 -9.90
CA ALA A 56 -2.94 8.49 -9.97
C ALA A 56 -2.34 9.17 -11.20
N VAL A 57 -3.02 9.16 -12.36
CA VAL A 57 -2.52 9.83 -13.59
C VAL A 57 -2.35 11.35 -13.45
N ARG A 58 -2.83 11.96 -12.36
CA ARG A 58 -2.60 13.39 -12.06
C ARG A 58 -1.23 13.65 -11.43
N TYR A 59 -0.60 12.62 -10.88
CA TYR A 59 0.63 12.72 -10.09
C TYR A 59 1.78 11.92 -10.70
N PHE A 60 1.48 10.90 -11.50
CA PHE A 60 2.45 9.96 -12.03
C PHE A 60 2.41 9.93 -13.55
N GLU A 61 3.59 9.95 -14.16
CA GLU A 61 3.76 9.79 -15.60
C GLU A 61 3.40 8.37 -16.02
N THR A 62 3.79 7.38 -15.21
CA THR A 62 3.46 5.98 -15.44
C THR A 62 2.59 5.42 -14.32
N VAL A 63 1.43 4.86 -14.69
CA VAL A 63 0.54 4.15 -13.76
C VAL A 63 0.41 2.69 -14.22
N LEU A 64 0.93 1.78 -13.40
CA LEU A 64 0.82 0.34 -13.59
C LEU A 64 -0.30 -0.20 -12.71
N ALA A 65 -1.40 -0.64 -13.31
CA ALA A 65 -2.52 -1.25 -12.61
C ALA A 65 -2.62 -2.73 -13.01
N PRO A 66 -1.69 -3.60 -12.57
CA PRO A 66 -1.73 -5.00 -12.92
C PRO A 66 -3.06 -5.59 -12.47
N HIS A 67 -3.82 -6.13 -13.43
CA HIS A 67 -5.03 -6.88 -13.11
C HIS A 67 -4.63 -8.14 -12.33
N ALA A 68 -5.00 -8.22 -11.05
CA ALA A 68 -5.05 -9.50 -10.38
C ALA A 68 -6.09 -10.36 -11.10
N ALA A 69 -5.65 -11.36 -11.84
CA ALA A 69 -6.52 -12.33 -12.46
C ALA A 69 -7.43 -12.96 -11.38
N ILE A 70 -8.75 -12.87 -11.60
CA ILE A 70 -9.86 -13.77 -11.19
C ILE A 70 -9.89 -14.22 -9.70
N PRO A 71 -11.05 -14.23 -9.03
CA PRO A 71 -11.20 -14.59 -7.62
C PRO A 71 -11.02 -16.11 -7.32
N HIS A 72 -9.95 -16.75 -7.80
CA HIS A 72 -9.46 -18.08 -7.38
C HIS A 72 -7.93 -18.22 -7.52
N VAL A 73 -7.22 -17.15 -7.89
CA VAL A 73 -5.78 -17.17 -8.15
C VAL A 73 -5.00 -16.90 -6.86
N LYS A 74 -3.85 -17.57 -6.73
CA LYS A 74 -2.82 -17.40 -5.68
C LYS A 74 -2.67 -15.92 -5.30
N SER A 75 -2.80 -15.61 -4.01
CA SER A 75 -2.58 -14.25 -3.50
C SER A 75 -1.21 -13.75 -3.96
N VAL A 76 -1.17 -12.55 -4.57
CA VAL A 76 0.10 -11.87 -4.90
C VAL A 76 0.93 -11.79 -3.63
N THR A 77 2.14 -12.35 -3.69
CA THR A 77 3.09 -12.40 -2.58
C THR A 77 3.85 -11.09 -2.45
N THR A 78 4.45 -10.84 -1.29
CA THR A 78 5.32 -9.68 -1.10
C THR A 78 6.49 -9.68 -2.08
N SER A 79 7.08 -10.85 -2.35
CA SER A 79 8.22 -10.94 -3.27
C SER A 79 7.84 -10.65 -4.72
N GLU A 80 6.61 -10.99 -5.14
CA GLU A 80 6.09 -10.58 -6.45
C GLU A 80 5.90 -9.05 -6.52
N LEU A 81 5.43 -8.41 -5.44
CA LEU A 81 5.34 -6.94 -5.37
C LEU A 81 6.71 -6.27 -5.44
N VAL A 82 7.70 -6.81 -4.73
CA VAL A 82 9.08 -6.30 -4.77
C VAL A 82 9.70 -6.50 -6.15
N ALA A 83 9.45 -7.63 -6.82
CA ALA A 83 9.88 -7.85 -8.19
C ALA A 83 9.27 -6.81 -9.15
N GLN A 84 7.97 -6.52 -9.02
CA GLN A 84 7.32 -5.47 -9.80
C GLN A 84 7.93 -4.08 -9.53
N ALA A 85 8.17 -3.74 -8.26
CA ALA A 85 8.82 -2.49 -7.89
C ALA A 85 10.23 -2.37 -8.50
N ARG A 86 11.00 -3.45 -8.50
CA ARG A 86 12.34 -3.48 -9.10
C ARG A 86 12.31 -3.29 -10.61
N SER A 87 11.40 -3.97 -11.31
CA SER A 87 11.23 -3.79 -12.75
C SER A 87 10.80 -2.36 -13.09
N ALA A 88 9.85 -1.81 -12.33
CA ALA A 88 9.35 -0.45 -12.52
C ALA A 88 10.35 0.64 -12.12
N ALA A 89 11.33 0.34 -11.26
CA ALA A 89 12.32 1.33 -10.82
C ALA A 89 13.17 1.89 -11.98
N TYR A 90 13.32 1.13 -13.07
CA TYR A 90 14.02 1.55 -14.29
C TYR A 90 13.16 2.37 -15.26
N ILE A 91 11.87 2.56 -14.99
CA ILE A 91 11.01 3.44 -15.79
C ILE A 91 11.33 4.88 -15.41
N GLU A 92 11.61 5.71 -16.40
CA GLU A 92 11.85 7.14 -16.19
C GLU A 92 10.59 7.86 -15.66
N GLY A 93 10.81 8.89 -14.84
CA GLY A 93 9.73 9.67 -14.23
C GLY A 93 9.03 8.98 -13.05
N PRO A 94 8.10 9.68 -12.37
CA PRO A 94 7.36 9.13 -11.22
C PRO A 94 6.42 7.99 -11.64
N VAL A 95 6.44 6.89 -10.87
CA VAL A 95 5.66 5.67 -11.16
C VAL A 95 4.76 5.31 -10.00
N ALA A 96 3.52 4.92 -10.29
CA ALA A 96 2.63 4.27 -9.33
C ALA A 96 2.26 2.86 -9.79
N ILE A 97 2.36 1.88 -8.89
CA ILE A 97 1.83 0.52 -9.07
C ILE A 97 0.65 0.33 -8.13
N ILE A 98 -0.50 -0.05 -8.66
CA ILE A 98 -1.77 -0.13 -7.92
C ILE A 98 -2.34 -1.54 -8.03
N LEU A 99 -2.63 -2.14 -6.88
CA LEU A 99 -3.29 -3.43 -6.78
C LEU A 99 -4.44 -3.34 -5.77
N CYS A 100 -5.63 -3.77 -6.18
CA CYS A 100 -6.76 -3.95 -5.26
C CYS A 100 -7.00 -5.43 -5.05
N ARG A 101 -7.12 -5.86 -3.79
CA ARG A 101 -7.27 -7.27 -3.38
C ARG A 101 -8.52 -7.45 -2.53
N THR A 102 -9.26 -8.52 -2.77
CA THR A 102 -10.22 -9.04 -1.79
C THR A 102 -9.43 -9.76 -0.69
N GLU A 103 -9.72 -9.54 0.59
CA GLU A 103 -8.85 -9.87 1.75
C GLU A 103 -8.58 -11.37 2.03
N LYS A 104 -7.98 -12.12 1.11
CA LYS A 104 -7.43 -13.46 1.39
C LYS A 104 -5.90 -13.38 1.48
N GLY A 105 -5.33 -13.55 2.67
CA GLY A 105 -3.88 -13.59 2.89
C GLY A 105 -3.41 -12.95 4.19
N GLN A 106 -2.15 -12.50 4.20
CA GLN A 106 -1.53 -11.76 5.32
C GLN A 106 -2.25 -10.44 5.59
N SER A 107 -2.21 -9.96 6.84
CA SER A 107 -2.71 -8.61 7.17
C SER A 107 -1.90 -7.55 6.44
N ASN A 108 -2.51 -6.37 6.23
CA ASN A 108 -1.86 -5.29 5.51
C ASN A 108 -0.63 -4.75 6.24
N GLU A 109 -0.63 -4.75 7.59
CA GLU A 109 0.55 -4.42 8.38
C GLU A 109 1.69 -5.42 8.17
N HIS A 110 1.36 -6.72 8.16
CA HIS A 110 2.33 -7.79 7.92
C HIS A 110 2.93 -7.66 6.51
N ARG A 111 2.10 -7.40 5.50
CA ARG A 111 2.51 -7.21 4.11
C ARG A 111 3.41 -5.98 3.96
N ALA A 112 3.03 -4.85 4.56
CA ALA A 112 3.82 -3.62 4.53
C ALA A 112 5.21 -3.82 5.13
N LEU A 113 5.29 -4.38 6.35
CA LEU A 113 6.58 -4.63 6.99
C LEU A 113 7.41 -5.71 6.26
N SER A 114 6.77 -6.72 5.68
CA SER A 114 7.44 -7.71 4.82
C SER A 114 8.09 -7.03 3.61
N PHE A 115 7.37 -6.11 2.95
CA PHE A 115 7.88 -5.39 1.79
C PHE A 115 9.09 -4.54 2.16
N ALA A 116 9.00 -3.76 3.24
CA ALA A 116 10.10 -2.94 3.72
C ALA A 116 11.35 -3.79 4.02
N LEU A 117 11.20 -4.92 4.73
CA LEU A 117 12.30 -5.84 5.02
C LEU A 117 12.91 -6.46 3.77
N GLU A 118 12.11 -6.77 2.75
CA GLU A 118 12.61 -7.36 1.51
C GLU A 118 13.33 -6.33 0.62
N VAL A 119 12.81 -5.10 0.53
CA VAL A 119 13.50 -4.00 -0.15
C VAL A 119 14.75 -3.58 0.59
N GLU A 120 14.78 -3.61 1.92
CA GLU A 120 15.98 -3.26 2.67
C GLU A 120 17.13 -4.27 2.47
N ARG A 121 16.82 -5.56 2.21
CA ARG A 121 17.83 -6.56 1.84
C ARG A 121 18.40 -6.36 0.44
N SER A 122 17.63 -5.76 -0.45
CA SER A 122 18.04 -5.47 -1.82
C SER A 122 17.36 -4.17 -2.27
N PRO A 123 18.03 -3.02 -1.96
CA PRO A 123 17.45 -1.68 -2.10
C PRO A 123 17.01 -1.35 -3.52
N LEU A 124 15.91 -0.60 -3.61
CA LEU A 124 15.54 0.11 -4.83
C LEU A 124 16.47 1.32 -4.99
N HIS A 125 16.85 1.63 -6.23
CA HIS A 125 17.82 2.67 -6.55
C HIS A 125 17.20 4.07 -6.66
N ARG A 126 16.02 4.27 -6.06
CA ARG A 126 15.25 5.53 -6.05
C ARG A 126 14.32 5.60 -4.83
N PRO A 127 13.82 6.79 -4.45
CA PRO A 127 12.84 6.93 -3.39
C PRO A 127 11.62 6.07 -3.65
N TRP A 128 11.11 5.42 -2.61
CA TRP A 128 9.94 4.55 -2.70
C TRP A 128 9.10 4.67 -1.44
N ILE A 129 7.80 4.47 -1.61
CA ILE A 129 6.89 4.18 -0.52
C ILE A 129 6.02 2.98 -0.90
N PHE A 130 5.59 2.24 0.11
CA PHE A 130 4.60 1.18 -0.04
C PHE A 130 3.48 1.37 0.98
N LEU A 131 2.25 1.51 0.50
CA LEU A 131 1.05 1.51 1.32
C LEU A 131 0.30 0.20 1.09
N SER A 132 -0.07 -0.48 2.17
CA SER A 132 -1.05 -1.57 2.15
C SER A 132 -2.12 -1.24 3.17
N GLY A 133 -3.38 -1.15 2.74
CA GLY A 133 -4.48 -0.72 3.63
C GLY A 133 -5.83 -1.31 3.25
N ALA A 134 -6.68 -1.57 4.24
CA ALA A 134 -8.05 -2.03 4.06
C ALA A 134 -8.98 -0.82 3.95
N THR A 135 -9.77 -0.74 2.89
CA THR A 135 -10.75 0.35 2.65
C THR A 135 -11.94 0.32 3.61
N GLY A 136 -11.89 -0.53 4.63
CA GLY A 136 -13.04 -0.91 5.43
C GLY A 136 -12.68 -1.96 6.48
N HIS A 137 -13.33 -1.92 7.65
CA HIS A 137 -12.81 -2.66 8.81
C HIS A 137 -13.81 -3.60 9.49
N ARG A 138 -14.74 -4.23 8.76
CA ARG A 138 -15.79 -5.11 9.36
C ARG A 138 -15.24 -6.12 10.41
N GLN A 139 -13.94 -6.46 10.36
CA GLN A 139 -13.24 -7.25 11.37
C GLN A 139 -11.86 -6.70 11.85
N CYS A 140 -11.52 -5.39 11.74
CA CYS A 140 -10.24 -4.92 12.32
C CYS A 140 -10.31 -4.93 13.84
N ARG A 141 -9.75 -5.98 14.44
CA ARG A 141 -9.50 -6.06 15.87
C ARG A 141 -8.40 -5.08 16.35
N SER A 142 -7.61 -4.52 15.43
CA SER A 142 -6.39 -3.73 15.72
C SER A 142 -6.54 -2.21 15.64
N GLY A 143 -7.70 -1.67 15.23
CA GLY A 143 -7.90 -0.22 15.05
C GLY A 143 -7.08 0.44 13.92
N SER A 144 -6.42 -0.37 13.09
CA SER A 144 -5.58 0.06 11.96
C SER A 144 -6.14 -0.46 10.65
N ALA A 145 -6.05 0.34 9.58
CA ALA A 145 -6.36 -0.11 8.22
C ALA A 145 -5.18 -0.88 7.59
N GLY A 146 -3.97 -0.68 8.08
CA GLY A 146 -2.74 -1.23 7.51
C GLY A 146 -1.56 -0.31 7.80
N ALA A 147 -0.65 -0.14 6.84
CA ALA A 147 0.51 0.71 7.03
C ALA A 147 1.04 1.33 5.73
N ILE A 148 1.80 2.41 5.89
CA ILE A 148 2.60 3.07 4.87
C ILE A 148 4.07 3.07 5.31
N VAL A 149 4.93 2.47 4.50
CA VAL A 149 6.35 2.25 4.82
C VAL A 149 7.25 2.78 3.71
N ASP A 150 8.49 3.08 4.07
CA ASP A 150 9.52 3.59 3.16
C ASP A 150 10.92 3.08 3.56
N ALA A 151 11.97 3.58 2.90
CA ALA A 151 13.35 3.18 3.16
C ALA A 151 13.81 3.45 4.61
N GLY A 152 13.17 4.37 5.33
CA GLY A 152 13.49 4.71 6.71
C GLY A 152 12.80 3.82 7.74
N THR A 153 11.68 3.17 7.40
CA THR A 153 10.85 2.40 8.33
C THR A 153 11.65 1.40 9.17
N CYS A 154 12.47 0.56 8.54
CA CYS A 154 13.18 -0.49 9.26
C CYS A 154 14.29 0.04 10.18
N SER A 155 14.89 1.19 9.83
CA SER A 155 15.87 1.86 10.69
C SER A 155 15.22 2.44 11.95
N TRP A 156 13.99 2.93 11.84
CA TRP A 156 13.19 3.38 12.98
C TRP A 156 12.76 2.24 13.88
N ILE A 157 12.32 1.11 13.28
CA ILE A 157 11.85 -0.06 14.01
C ILE A 157 13.00 -0.79 14.72
N TRP A 158 14.16 -0.92 14.06
CA TRP A 158 15.34 -1.61 14.57
C TRP A 158 16.59 -0.72 14.51
N PRO A 159 16.72 0.27 15.41
CA PRO A 159 17.86 1.20 15.40
C PRO A 159 19.21 0.51 15.63
N SER A 160 19.22 -0.67 16.26
CA SER A 160 20.42 -1.50 16.46
C SER A 160 20.79 -2.39 15.26
N GLY A 161 20.02 -2.35 14.17
CA GLY A 161 20.26 -3.11 12.93
C GLY A 161 19.99 -4.62 13.02
N LYS A 162 19.71 -5.18 14.20
CA LYS A 162 19.36 -6.60 14.36
C LYS A 162 17.88 -6.84 14.04
N ARG A 163 17.62 -7.40 12.86
CA ARG A 163 16.26 -7.67 12.34
C ARG A 163 15.94 -9.16 12.49
N SER A 164 14.76 -9.48 13.03
CA SER A 164 14.33 -10.87 13.29
C SER A 164 13.21 -11.35 12.35
N GLY A 165 13.10 -10.78 11.16
CA GLY A 165 11.95 -11.00 10.27
C GLY A 165 10.73 -10.20 10.71
N VAL A 166 9.56 -10.50 10.13
CA VAL A 166 8.32 -9.83 10.51
C VAL A 166 7.84 -10.38 11.86
N PRO A 167 7.64 -9.54 12.88
CA PRO A 167 7.16 -9.99 14.18
C PRO A 167 5.71 -10.46 14.10
N ASN A 168 5.29 -11.30 15.04
CA ASN A 168 3.91 -11.81 15.12
C ASN A 168 2.86 -10.68 15.17
N ASN A 169 3.19 -9.58 15.85
CA ASN A 169 2.36 -8.37 15.90
C ASN A 169 3.14 -7.18 15.29
N PRO A 170 3.06 -6.97 13.97
CA PRO A 170 3.76 -5.86 13.32
C PRO A 170 3.19 -4.49 13.68
N SER A 171 1.93 -4.41 14.13
CA SER A 171 1.26 -3.13 14.38
C SER A 171 1.94 -2.30 15.47
N SER A 172 2.47 -2.92 16.53
CA SER A 172 3.19 -2.16 17.58
C SER A 172 4.48 -1.52 17.08
N PHE A 173 5.19 -2.19 16.18
CA PHE A 173 6.42 -1.68 15.60
C PHE A 173 6.14 -0.57 14.59
N LEU A 174 5.12 -0.76 13.75
CA LEU A 174 4.66 0.25 12.80
C LEU A 174 4.05 1.47 13.50
N ALA A 175 3.44 1.30 14.69
CA ALA A 175 2.99 2.42 15.51
C ALA A 175 4.18 3.26 15.99
N ALA A 176 5.24 2.60 16.45
CA ALA A 176 6.44 3.25 16.94
C ALA A 176 7.19 4.03 15.84
N SER A 177 7.14 3.57 14.58
CA SER A 177 7.70 4.31 13.44
C SER A 177 6.74 5.33 12.82
N GLY A 178 5.50 5.45 13.30
CA GLY A 178 4.49 6.35 12.73
C GLY A 178 3.95 5.91 11.37
N ASP A 179 4.07 4.62 11.07
CA ASP A 179 3.74 4.00 9.77
C ASP A 179 2.34 3.38 9.73
N LEU A 180 1.65 3.29 10.87
CA LEU A 180 0.27 2.79 10.89
C LEU A 180 -0.68 3.71 10.12
N LEU A 181 -1.53 3.09 9.31
CA LEU A 181 -2.62 3.75 8.63
C LEU A 181 -3.86 3.70 9.54
N PRO A 182 -4.43 4.86 9.94
CA PRO A 182 -5.62 4.87 10.77
C PRO A 182 -6.80 4.24 10.03
N ALA A 183 -7.65 3.52 10.76
CA ALA A 183 -8.90 2.98 10.21
C ALA A 183 -10.00 4.05 10.21
N ASP A 184 -10.72 4.16 9.09
CA ASP A 184 -11.99 4.89 9.01
C ASP A 184 -13.14 4.09 9.64
N PRO A 185 -14.31 4.69 9.95
CA PRO A 185 -15.46 4.01 10.56
C PRO A 185 -15.97 2.80 9.76
N MET A 186 -16.80 1.98 10.43
CA MET A 186 -17.27 0.68 9.92
C MET A 186 -17.86 0.80 8.50
N SER A 187 -17.36 -0.02 7.58
CA SER A 187 -17.89 -0.14 6.22
C SER A 187 -18.59 -1.49 6.03
N SER A 188 -19.70 -1.51 5.29
CA SER A 188 -20.38 -2.77 4.92
C SER A 188 -19.55 -3.67 4.00
N TYR A 189 -18.51 -3.13 3.37
CA TYR A 189 -17.64 -3.83 2.43
C TYR A 189 -16.18 -3.36 2.57
N SER A 190 -15.23 -4.29 2.63
CA SER A 190 -13.80 -4.00 2.70
C SER A 190 -13.01 -4.69 1.59
N MET A 191 -11.97 -4.02 1.12
CA MET A 191 -10.93 -4.60 0.29
C MET A 191 -9.58 -4.03 0.69
N SER A 192 -8.49 -4.70 0.34
CA SER A 192 -7.15 -4.14 0.51
C SER A 192 -6.71 -3.40 -0.75
N VAL A 193 -6.05 -2.26 -0.58
CA VAL A 193 -5.35 -1.51 -1.62
C VAL A 193 -3.86 -1.57 -1.28
N ASP A 194 -3.07 -2.08 -2.23
CA ASP A 194 -1.62 -2.02 -2.21
C ASP A 194 -1.18 -0.98 -3.24
N LEU A 195 -0.33 -0.05 -2.82
CA LEU A 195 0.17 1.06 -3.62
C LEU A 195 1.68 1.15 -3.45
N ILE A 196 2.43 0.99 -4.54
CA ILE A 196 3.86 1.26 -4.59
C ILE A 196 4.04 2.55 -5.36
N ILE A 197 4.71 3.55 -4.78
CA ILE A 197 5.09 4.77 -5.49
C ILE A 197 6.60 4.85 -5.54
N LEU A 198 7.12 5.13 -6.73
CA LEU A 198 8.53 5.34 -7.02
C LEU A 198 8.71 6.79 -7.47
N GLY A 199 9.53 7.53 -6.70
CA GLY A 199 9.82 8.95 -6.90
C GLY A 199 10.92 9.15 -7.92
#